data_AF-A0A2W0B8T6-F1
#
_entry.id   AF-A0A2W0B8T6-F1
#
_cell.length_a   1.000
_cell.length_b   1.000
_cell.length_c   1.000
_cell.angle_alpha   90.00
_cell.angle_beta   90.00
_cell.angle_gamma   90.00
#
_symmetry.space_group_name_H-M   'P 1'
#
loop_
_entity.id
_entity.type
_entity.pdbx_description
1 polymer ?
#
loop_
_entity_poly.entity_id
_entity_poly.type
_entity_poly.pdbx_seq_one_letter_code
_entity_poly.pdbx_strand_id
1 'polypeptide(L)'
;MTTTQKILRTLLVSACALVAANGFAQLQDDQIAFSGSLLDNGSNGKFTKIAPHAHLANGQAHARHGVPNIDSLLNWNDHYFAPGYLDNGTPDGVFNNHWYTNAVGNPPNNHGTTYINAPVVPVDIDLRNFDGSIRYAQDAKGNFILDNNGNKIRMYLEASPYLPYVVASPVFQNSLYSSSSTPTQFTDAVQRAEYFSKAKDDWHTILVPNIKTKRVMTLVRGTYRFSARADGTLRYVLVDANAFVNALFPPTATDTTTVIGQAENAGEITTKDISTFLFPNTFLYVGDPNVPGNCCILGFHTYDFEPGDDSNGNVEKRYVTNYSSWISPGLFGAAFTDITAHSHEIAETFNDPFVVSDGVRNLTPWWLSPNGNCQNDLEDGDVVEGLSNATYPVTLPVTVSGTTSQFTFHPQNEALLQWFQEGSSDAIDHAYSYPNTSILTSPTKVQKPNCN
;
A
#
# COMPACT_ATOMS: atom_id res chain seq x y z
N MET A 1 -15.52 -47.34 -79.69
CA MET A 1 -15.66 -45.95 -79.21
C MET A 1 -16.14 -46.04 -77.75
N THR A 2 -15.36 -46.23 -76.69
CA THR A 2 -13.98 -45.85 -76.29
C THR A 2 -13.66 -44.35 -76.34
N THR A 3 -13.66 -43.76 -75.15
CA THR A 3 -12.79 -42.66 -74.66
C THR A 3 -13.02 -42.65 -73.13
N THR A 4 -12.24 -43.26 -72.24
CA THR A 4 -10.78 -43.37 -72.08
C THR A 4 -10.09 -42.01 -72.08
N GLN A 5 -9.41 -41.69 -70.97
CA GLN A 5 -8.61 -40.48 -70.63
C GLN A 5 -9.39 -39.43 -69.80
N LYS A 6 -9.11 -39.16 -68.53
CA LYS A 6 -7.91 -39.41 -67.72
C LYS A 6 -8.29 -39.58 -66.24
N ILE A 7 -8.01 -40.78 -65.75
CA ILE A 7 -7.55 -41.03 -64.39
C ILE A 7 -6.26 -40.21 -64.21
N LEU A 8 -6.30 -39.18 -63.36
CA LEU A 8 -5.09 -38.61 -62.77
C LEU A 8 -5.41 -37.98 -61.41
N ARG A 9 -5.02 -38.69 -60.36
CA ARG A 9 -4.71 -38.20 -59.00
C ARG A 9 -5.87 -37.66 -58.14
N THR A 10 -6.64 -38.59 -57.56
CA THR A 10 -7.31 -38.33 -56.28
C THR A 10 -7.15 -39.53 -55.35
N LEU A 11 -5.91 -39.83 -54.98
CA LEU A 11 -5.56 -40.75 -53.90
C LEU A 11 -4.25 -40.25 -53.27
N LEU A 12 -4.28 -40.15 -51.94
CA LEU A 12 -3.25 -39.67 -51.01
C LEU A 12 -2.97 -38.16 -51.02
N VAL A 13 -3.65 -37.42 -50.14
CA VAL A 13 -3.06 -36.99 -48.86
C VAL A 13 -4.16 -37.05 -47.80
N SER A 14 -4.27 -38.20 -47.11
CA SER A 14 -4.69 -38.20 -45.72
C SER A 14 -3.59 -37.51 -44.93
N ALA A 15 -3.74 -36.22 -44.70
CA ALA A 15 -3.06 -35.54 -43.61
C ALA A 15 -4.10 -35.17 -42.58
N CYS A 16 -3.96 -35.78 -41.41
CA CYS A 16 -4.66 -35.42 -40.20
C CYS A 16 -4.63 -33.91 -40.02
N ALA A 17 -5.79 -33.27 -40.22
CA ALA A 17 -6.14 -32.08 -39.47
C ALA A 17 -7.25 -32.50 -38.51
N LEU A 18 -6.86 -33.26 -37.47
CA LEU A 18 -7.40 -32.94 -36.15
C LEU A 18 -7.00 -31.49 -35.93
N VAL A 19 -7.86 -30.55 -36.33
CA VAL A 19 -7.88 -29.26 -35.68
C VAL A 19 -8.29 -29.59 -34.27
N ALA A 20 -7.30 -29.74 -33.39
CA ALA A 20 -7.50 -29.59 -31.98
C ALA A 20 -8.12 -28.19 -31.81
N ALA A 21 -9.45 -28.14 -31.79
CA ALA A 21 -10.16 -27.10 -31.11
C ALA A 21 -9.76 -27.26 -29.65
N ASN A 22 -8.61 -26.70 -29.29
CA ASN A 22 -8.37 -26.25 -27.94
C ASN A 22 -9.43 -25.19 -27.71
N GLY A 23 -10.60 -25.63 -27.27
CA GLY A 23 -11.62 -24.74 -26.74
C GLY A 23 -10.94 -24.02 -25.59
N PHE A 24 -10.51 -22.78 -25.83
CA PHE A 24 -10.19 -21.86 -24.78
C PHE A 24 -11.47 -21.73 -23.97
N ALA A 25 -11.50 -22.44 -22.85
CA ALA A 25 -12.65 -22.46 -21.99
C ALA A 25 -12.86 -21.02 -21.49
N GLN A 26 -14.05 -20.46 -21.74
CA GLN A 26 -14.33 -19.06 -21.45
C GLN A 26 -14.30 -18.87 -19.92
N LEU A 27 -13.45 -17.96 -19.44
CA LEU A 27 -13.42 -17.58 -18.04
C LEU A 27 -14.75 -16.91 -17.67
N GLN A 28 -15.08 -16.91 -16.36
CA GLN A 28 -16.18 -16.08 -15.88
C GLN A 28 -15.89 -14.61 -16.20
N ASP A 29 -16.92 -13.81 -16.47
CA ASP A 29 -16.77 -12.41 -16.94
C ASP A 29 -15.96 -11.51 -15.99
N ASP A 30 -15.86 -11.90 -14.72
CA ASP A 30 -15.13 -11.21 -13.66
C ASP A 30 -13.89 -11.97 -13.16
N GLN A 31 -13.55 -13.07 -13.83
CA GLN A 31 -12.31 -13.81 -13.63
C GLN A 31 -11.24 -13.35 -14.62
N ILE A 32 -10.09 -12.96 -14.10
CA ILE A 32 -8.91 -12.54 -14.86
C ILE A 32 -7.99 -13.73 -15.08
N ALA A 33 -7.61 -13.94 -16.34
CA ALA A 33 -6.59 -14.92 -16.72
C ALA A 33 -5.24 -14.53 -16.11
N PHE A 34 -4.54 -15.48 -15.50
CA PHE A 34 -3.18 -15.25 -15.06
C PHE A 34 -2.21 -15.57 -16.22
N SER A 35 -1.61 -14.54 -16.82
CA SER A 35 -0.66 -14.66 -17.94
C SER A 35 0.82 -14.50 -17.52
N GLY A 36 1.11 -14.21 -16.26
CA GLY A 36 2.44 -13.82 -15.79
C GLY A 36 2.35 -12.89 -14.59
N SER A 37 3.25 -11.93 -14.47
CA SER A 37 3.13 -10.84 -13.47
C SER A 37 1.94 -9.93 -13.82
N LEU A 38 1.29 -9.33 -12.81
CA LEU A 38 0.36 -8.21 -13.01
C LEU A 38 1.06 -7.06 -13.76
N LEU A 39 2.37 -6.86 -13.53
CA LEU A 39 3.21 -5.90 -14.25
C LEU A 39 3.40 -6.24 -15.74
N ASP A 40 3.38 -7.53 -16.14
CA ASP A 40 3.56 -7.94 -17.54
C ASP A 40 2.36 -7.56 -18.43
N ASN A 41 1.22 -7.22 -17.81
CA ASN A 41 0.04 -6.69 -18.48
C ASN A 41 0.00 -5.15 -18.50
N GLY A 42 1.14 -4.49 -18.22
CA GLY A 42 1.28 -3.03 -18.31
C GLY A 42 0.62 -2.28 -17.14
N SER A 43 0.50 -2.88 -15.96
CA SER A 43 0.20 -2.12 -14.74
C SER A 43 1.43 -1.28 -14.36
N ASN A 44 1.37 0.02 -14.62
CA ASN A 44 2.16 0.97 -13.84
C ASN A 44 1.46 1.15 -12.48
N GLY A 45 2.22 1.27 -11.39
CA GLY A 45 1.67 1.70 -10.11
C GLY A 45 0.79 2.93 -10.35
N LYS A 46 -0.44 2.90 -9.84
CA LYS A 46 -1.28 4.10 -9.83
C LYS A 46 -1.09 4.74 -8.48
N PHE A 47 -0.42 5.88 -8.52
CA PHE A 47 -0.36 6.81 -7.41
C PHE A 47 -1.76 7.36 -7.20
N THR A 48 -2.32 7.15 -6.02
CA THR A 48 -3.65 7.67 -5.71
C THR A 48 -3.66 8.08 -4.25
N LYS A 49 -3.66 9.39 -4.05
CA LYS A 49 -3.99 9.99 -2.78
C LYS A 49 -5.41 9.62 -2.39
N ILE A 50 -5.57 8.86 -1.31
CA ILE A 50 -6.88 8.64 -0.68
C ILE A 50 -7.05 9.71 0.39
N ALA A 51 -7.72 10.79 0.01
CA ALA A 51 -8.08 11.84 0.95
C ALA A 51 -8.88 11.25 2.13
N PRO A 52 -8.73 11.78 3.35
CA PRO A 52 -9.57 11.41 4.48
C PRO A 52 -11.04 11.56 4.11
N HIS A 53 -11.87 10.60 4.52
CA HIS A 53 -13.25 10.50 4.05
C HIS A 53 -14.10 11.74 4.46
N ALA A 54 -14.24 12.71 3.55
CA ALA A 54 -15.08 13.92 3.69
C ALA A 54 -14.59 15.03 4.66
N HIS A 55 -13.31 15.43 4.60
CA HIS A 55 -12.78 16.50 5.46
C HIS A 55 -13.06 17.93 4.95
N LEU A 56 -13.35 18.85 5.90
CA LEU A 56 -13.41 20.31 5.72
C LEU A 56 -12.16 20.93 6.38
N ALA A 57 -11.45 21.80 5.65
CA ALA A 57 -10.18 22.39 6.06
C ALA A 57 -10.20 22.98 7.49
N ASN A 58 -9.37 22.45 8.39
CA ASN A 58 -9.13 23.03 9.71
C ASN A 58 -7.90 23.95 9.68
N GLY A 59 -8.05 25.12 10.31
CA GLY A 59 -7.14 26.26 10.20
C GLY A 59 -5.74 26.05 10.75
N GLN A 60 -4.81 26.84 10.21
CA GLN A 60 -3.38 26.81 10.49
C GLN A 60 -3.05 27.31 11.91
N ALA A 61 -2.31 26.52 12.68
CA ALA A 61 -1.57 27.04 13.83
C ALA A 61 -0.19 26.40 13.91
N HIS A 62 0.84 27.25 14.00
CA HIS A 62 2.26 26.88 14.09
C HIS A 62 2.61 26.39 15.51
N ALA A 63 2.23 25.17 15.86
CA ALA A 63 2.72 24.52 17.08
C ALA A 63 3.99 23.72 16.76
N ARG A 64 5.00 23.71 17.64
CA ARG A 64 6.15 22.80 17.49
C ARG A 64 5.77 21.35 17.82
N HIS A 65 4.75 21.18 18.68
CA HIS A 65 4.21 19.89 19.10
C HIS A 65 2.86 19.67 18.41
N GLY A 66 2.92 18.84 17.39
CA GLY A 66 1.82 18.31 16.60
C GLY A 66 0.83 19.29 15.96
N VAL A 67 -0.20 18.72 15.36
CA VAL A 67 -1.33 19.48 14.82
C VAL A 67 -2.24 19.90 15.99
N PRO A 68 -2.56 21.19 16.13
CA PRO A 68 -3.39 21.68 17.24
C PRO A 68 -4.86 21.29 17.07
N ASN A 69 -5.57 21.17 18.19
CA ASN A 69 -7.02 20.90 18.26
C ASN A 69 -7.47 19.58 17.62
N ILE A 70 -6.61 18.57 17.64
CA ILE A 70 -6.97 17.19 17.29
C ILE A 70 -6.54 16.22 18.40
N ASP A 71 -7.27 15.14 18.54
CA ASP A 71 -6.91 13.99 19.34
C ASP A 71 -6.33 12.91 18.43
N SER A 72 -5.00 12.80 18.40
CA SER A 72 -4.29 11.82 17.59
C SER A 72 -2.97 11.37 18.24
N LEU A 73 -2.19 10.55 17.53
CA LEU A 73 -0.91 10.01 17.96
C LEU A 73 0.10 11.13 18.22
N LEU A 74 1.18 10.80 18.92
CA LEU A 74 2.24 11.78 19.15
C LEU A 74 2.91 12.14 17.82
N ASN A 75 2.91 13.43 17.47
CA ASN A 75 3.52 13.95 16.26
C ASN A 75 4.16 15.32 16.54
N TRP A 76 4.99 15.80 15.61
CA TRP A 76 5.73 17.04 15.74
C TRP A 76 5.86 17.74 14.40
N ASN A 77 6.00 19.07 14.42
CA ASN A 77 6.14 19.87 13.19
C ASN A 77 7.58 20.34 12.99
N ASP A 78 8.04 20.33 11.75
CA ASP A 78 9.24 21.06 11.30
C ASP A 78 8.90 21.98 10.12
N HIS A 79 9.94 22.63 9.58
CA HIS A 79 9.89 23.32 8.32
C HIS A 79 11.23 23.23 7.58
N TYR A 80 11.19 23.47 6.28
CA TYR A 80 12.38 23.62 5.44
C TYR A 80 12.17 24.70 4.39
N PHE A 81 13.28 25.15 3.81
CA PHE A 81 13.28 26.13 2.74
C PHE A 81 13.76 25.48 1.45
N ALA A 82 12.88 25.46 0.44
CA ALA A 82 13.17 24.94 -0.89
C ALA A 82 12.35 25.74 -1.90
N PRO A 83 12.89 26.17 -3.04
CA PRO A 83 12.09 26.84 -4.06
C PRO A 83 11.03 25.87 -4.61
N GLY A 84 9.82 26.37 -4.86
CA GLY A 84 8.76 25.60 -5.47
C GLY A 84 7.52 26.42 -5.74
N TYR A 85 6.44 25.74 -6.12
CA TYR A 85 5.18 26.38 -6.50
C TYR A 85 4.01 25.69 -5.79
N LEU A 86 3.07 26.48 -5.27
CA LEU A 86 1.76 26.01 -4.85
C LEU A 86 0.79 26.07 -6.03
N ASP A 87 -0.15 25.14 -6.10
CA ASP A 87 -1.25 25.22 -7.07
C ASP A 87 -2.24 26.34 -6.65
N ASN A 88 -2.63 27.18 -7.59
CA ASN A 88 -3.64 28.22 -7.45
C ASN A 88 -4.70 28.15 -8.57
N GLY A 89 -4.80 27.02 -9.27
CA GLY A 89 -5.65 26.82 -10.43
C GLY A 89 -5.08 27.40 -11.73
N THR A 90 -3.82 27.88 -11.72
CA THR A 90 -3.12 28.37 -12.91
C THR A 90 -1.90 27.50 -13.23
N PRO A 91 -1.49 27.37 -14.51
CA PRO A 91 -0.30 26.59 -14.87
C PRO A 91 1.00 27.07 -14.23
N ASP A 92 1.08 28.35 -13.86
CA ASP A 92 2.30 28.93 -13.29
C ASP A 92 2.39 28.79 -11.76
N GLY A 93 1.28 28.49 -11.09
CA GLY A 93 1.20 28.41 -9.63
C GLY A 93 1.54 29.72 -8.90
N VAL A 94 1.77 29.62 -7.59
CA VAL A 94 2.33 30.69 -6.76
C VAL A 94 3.66 30.23 -6.21
N PHE A 95 4.72 31.01 -6.44
CA PHE A 95 6.02 30.69 -5.85
C PHE A 95 5.93 30.62 -4.33
N ASN A 96 6.45 29.53 -3.78
CA ASN A 96 6.61 29.29 -2.36
C ASN A 96 8.04 28.83 -2.08
N ASN A 97 8.58 29.22 -0.94
CA ASN A 97 9.92 28.79 -0.53
C ASN A 97 9.99 28.25 0.89
N HIS A 98 8.85 28.09 1.56
CA HIS A 98 8.77 27.69 2.95
C HIS A 98 7.72 26.60 3.09
N TRP A 99 8.15 25.42 3.50
CA TRP A 99 7.36 24.20 3.56
C TRP A 99 7.33 23.68 4.98
N TYR A 100 6.21 23.11 5.40
CA TYR A 100 6.02 22.60 6.74
C TYR A 100 5.89 21.09 6.70
N THR A 101 6.46 20.40 7.67
CA THR A 101 6.30 18.96 7.84
C THR A 101 5.57 18.65 9.14
N ASN A 102 4.95 17.48 9.21
CA ASN A 102 4.43 16.87 10.42
C ASN A 102 4.79 15.39 10.41
N ALA A 103 5.62 14.97 11.36
CA ALA A 103 6.10 13.60 11.43
C ALA A 103 5.68 12.92 12.74
N VAL A 104 5.60 11.60 12.72
CA VAL A 104 5.26 10.77 13.88
C VAL A 104 6.39 10.81 14.91
N GLY A 105 6.01 10.87 16.19
CA GLY A 105 6.90 10.75 17.33
C GLY A 105 7.28 12.09 17.98
N ASN A 106 8.40 12.07 18.71
CA ASN A 106 8.99 13.28 19.31
C ASN A 106 9.99 13.94 18.34
N PRO A 107 10.24 15.26 18.46
CA PRO A 107 11.27 15.93 17.67
C PRO A 107 12.65 15.27 17.78
N PRO A 108 13.43 15.18 16.69
CA PRO A 108 14.74 14.49 16.65
C PRO A 108 15.79 15.11 17.58
N ASN A 109 15.65 16.40 17.90
CA ASN A 109 16.54 17.09 18.82
C ASN A 109 16.31 16.71 20.31
N ASN A 110 15.29 15.91 20.60
CA ASN A 110 15.01 15.38 21.93
C ASN A 110 15.70 14.02 22.13
N HIS A 111 15.91 13.65 23.39
CA HIS A 111 16.41 12.33 23.77
C HIS A 111 15.27 11.31 23.92
N GLY A 112 15.65 10.03 23.91
CA GLY A 112 14.78 8.93 24.27
C GLY A 112 13.92 8.35 23.14
N THR A 113 13.22 7.27 23.50
CA THR A 113 12.40 6.47 22.58
C THR A 113 10.93 6.79 22.76
N THR A 114 10.27 7.09 21.65
CA THR A 114 8.81 7.11 21.53
C THR A 114 8.33 5.72 21.17
N TYR A 115 7.34 5.20 21.90
CA TYR A 115 6.68 3.96 21.55
C TYR A 115 5.27 4.26 21.03
N ILE A 116 4.97 3.77 19.83
CA ILE A 116 3.66 3.88 19.20
C ILE A 116 3.06 2.48 19.13
N ASN A 117 1.86 2.32 19.67
CA ASN A 117 1.13 1.07 19.51
C ASN A 117 0.78 0.88 18.02
N ALA A 118 0.99 -0.33 17.51
CA ALA A 118 0.82 -0.64 16.10
C ALA A 118 -0.08 -1.87 15.90
N PRO A 119 -1.40 -1.74 16.13
CA PRO A 119 -2.31 -2.85 15.98
C PRO A 119 -2.39 -3.33 14.54
N VAL A 120 -2.28 -4.65 14.37
CA VAL A 120 -2.43 -5.33 13.08
C VAL A 120 -3.77 -6.05 13.08
N VAL A 121 -4.72 -5.53 12.32
CA VAL A 121 -6.05 -6.11 12.11
C VAL A 121 -6.02 -6.95 10.84
N PRO A 122 -6.02 -8.30 10.93
CA PRO A 122 -6.12 -9.14 9.74
C PRO A 122 -7.51 -9.03 9.12
N VAL A 123 -7.58 -8.78 7.82
CA VAL A 123 -8.84 -8.66 7.09
C VAL A 123 -8.94 -9.73 6.01
N ASP A 124 -9.85 -10.67 6.21
CA ASP A 124 -10.18 -11.66 5.18
C ASP A 124 -11.09 -11.05 4.11
N ILE A 125 -10.97 -11.53 2.87
CA ILE A 125 -11.87 -11.15 1.77
C ILE A 125 -12.88 -12.27 1.51
N ASP A 126 -14.15 -11.89 1.45
CA ASP A 126 -15.25 -12.79 1.18
C ASP A 126 -16.07 -12.34 -0.03
N LEU A 127 -15.93 -13.08 -1.13
CA LEU A 127 -16.58 -12.74 -2.39
C LEU A 127 -18.00 -13.30 -2.46
N ARG A 128 -18.95 -12.44 -2.85
CA ARG A 128 -20.39 -12.75 -2.95
C ARG A 128 -20.92 -12.57 -4.36
N ASN A 129 -22.04 -13.24 -4.66
CA ASN A 129 -22.79 -13.00 -5.90
C ASN A 129 -23.50 -11.63 -5.87
N PHE A 130 -24.14 -11.26 -6.98
CA PHE A 130 -24.89 -10.00 -7.11
C PHE A 130 -26.02 -9.85 -6.08
N ASP A 131 -26.59 -10.97 -5.63
CA ASP A 131 -27.65 -11.04 -4.63
C ASP A 131 -27.11 -11.14 -3.19
N GLY A 132 -25.79 -11.08 -2.99
CA GLY A 132 -25.14 -11.24 -1.69
C GLY A 132 -24.94 -12.69 -1.24
N SER A 133 -25.41 -13.69 -2.01
CA SER A 133 -25.19 -15.10 -1.66
C SER A 133 -23.69 -15.45 -1.66
N ILE A 134 -23.30 -16.47 -0.89
CA ILE A 134 -21.93 -16.99 -0.91
C ILE A 134 -21.54 -17.37 -2.34
N ARG A 135 -20.35 -16.94 -2.77
CA ARG A 135 -19.79 -17.35 -4.06
C ARG A 135 -18.89 -18.57 -3.91
N TYR A 136 -19.03 -19.50 -4.84
CA TYR A 136 -18.21 -20.70 -4.95
C TYR A 136 -17.43 -20.71 -6.25
N ALA A 137 -16.25 -21.33 -6.23
CA ALA A 137 -15.43 -21.52 -7.42
C ALA A 137 -16.18 -22.42 -8.43
N GLN A 138 -16.11 -22.05 -9.71
CA GLN A 138 -16.69 -22.84 -10.79
C GLN A 138 -15.68 -22.98 -11.93
N ASP A 139 -15.72 -24.12 -12.62
CA ASP A 139 -15.00 -24.32 -13.87
C ASP A 139 -15.60 -23.47 -15.01
N ALA A 140 -14.94 -23.46 -16.17
CA ALA A 140 -15.41 -22.74 -17.35
C ALA A 140 -16.73 -23.27 -17.95
N LYS A 141 -17.24 -24.40 -17.46
CA LYS A 141 -18.56 -24.96 -17.82
C LYS A 141 -19.63 -24.61 -16.78
N GLY A 142 -19.28 -23.88 -15.71
CA GLY A 142 -20.17 -23.50 -14.61
C GLY A 142 -20.34 -24.57 -13.53
N ASN A 143 -19.59 -25.69 -13.57
CA ASN A 143 -19.65 -26.70 -12.52
C ASN A 143 -18.88 -26.24 -11.30
N PHE A 144 -19.38 -26.53 -10.10
CA PHE A 144 -18.65 -26.23 -8.86
C PHE A 144 -17.33 -27.01 -8.78
N ILE A 145 -16.25 -26.31 -8.43
CA ILE A 145 -14.98 -26.94 -8.06
C ILE A 145 -15.09 -27.37 -6.59
N LEU A 146 -14.71 -28.63 -6.34
CA LEU A 146 -14.80 -29.24 -5.01
C LEU A 146 -13.40 -29.41 -4.40
N ASP A 147 -13.32 -29.28 -3.08
CA ASP A 147 -12.14 -29.62 -2.31
C ASP A 147 -11.92 -31.15 -2.25
N ASN A 148 -10.83 -31.57 -1.60
CA ASN A 148 -10.51 -32.99 -1.43
C ASN A 148 -11.55 -33.80 -0.63
N ASN A 149 -12.47 -33.11 0.06
CA ASN A 149 -13.56 -33.70 0.83
C ASN A 149 -14.91 -33.67 0.09
N GLY A 150 -14.95 -33.17 -1.16
CA GLY A 150 -16.16 -33.03 -1.95
C GLY A 150 -17.00 -31.79 -1.62
N ASN A 151 -16.50 -30.85 -0.82
CA ASN A 151 -17.20 -29.60 -0.51
C ASN A 151 -16.93 -28.54 -1.58
N LYS A 152 -17.91 -27.68 -1.83
CA LYS A 152 -17.73 -26.53 -2.74
C LYS A 152 -16.68 -25.57 -2.17
N ILE A 153 -15.73 -25.15 -3.00
CA ILE A 153 -14.69 -24.19 -2.60
C ILE A 153 -15.30 -22.79 -2.58
N ARG A 154 -15.31 -22.14 -1.43
CA ARG A 154 -15.74 -20.75 -1.27
C ARG A 154 -14.69 -19.81 -1.86
N MET A 155 -15.14 -18.75 -2.52
CA MET A 155 -14.27 -17.68 -3.00
C MET A 155 -13.91 -16.76 -1.84
N TYR A 156 -12.89 -17.15 -1.08
CA TYR A 156 -12.46 -16.51 0.17
C TYR A 156 -10.93 -16.41 0.22
N LEU A 157 -10.38 -15.29 0.69
CA LEU A 157 -8.95 -15.12 0.95
C LEU A 157 -8.71 -14.82 2.43
N GLU A 158 -7.78 -15.57 3.02
CA GLU A 158 -7.41 -15.42 4.44
C GLU A 158 -6.15 -14.58 4.61
N ALA A 159 -6.18 -13.61 5.51
CA ALA A 159 -5.00 -12.83 5.92
C ALA A 159 -4.10 -13.60 6.89
N SER A 160 -4.69 -14.52 7.66
CA SER A 160 -4.03 -15.22 8.77
C SER A 160 -2.72 -15.93 8.41
N PRO A 161 -2.57 -16.58 7.23
CA PRO A 161 -1.31 -17.22 6.83
C PRO A 161 -0.11 -16.27 6.76
N TYR A 162 -0.35 -14.97 6.58
CA TYR A 162 0.69 -13.96 6.38
C TYR A 162 1.09 -13.25 7.68
N LEU A 163 0.26 -13.32 8.72
CA LEU A 163 0.51 -12.65 10.00
C LEU A 163 1.87 -12.97 10.61
N PRO A 164 2.33 -14.24 10.69
CA PRO A 164 3.64 -14.53 11.28
C PRO A 164 4.79 -13.85 10.55
N TYR A 165 4.68 -13.67 9.24
CA TYR A 165 5.69 -12.99 8.43
C TYR A 165 5.64 -11.48 8.67
N VAL A 166 4.45 -10.88 8.63
CA VAL A 166 4.28 -9.43 8.86
C VAL A 166 4.82 -9.02 10.22
N VAL A 167 4.47 -9.72 11.30
CA VAL A 167 4.95 -9.38 12.65
C VAL A 167 6.45 -9.66 12.86
N ALA A 168 7.03 -10.59 12.09
CA ALA A 168 8.45 -10.90 12.13
C ALA A 168 9.30 -10.05 11.15
N SER A 169 8.64 -9.18 10.36
CA SER A 169 9.28 -8.33 9.36
C SER A 169 10.09 -7.20 10.01
N PRO A 170 11.03 -6.57 9.28
CA PRO A 170 11.80 -5.44 9.81
C PRO A 170 10.96 -4.19 10.13
N VAL A 171 9.70 -4.13 9.67
CA VAL A 171 8.77 -3.06 10.10
C VAL A 171 8.55 -3.10 11.61
N PHE A 172 8.51 -4.30 12.19
CA PHE A 172 8.25 -4.49 13.62
C PHE A 172 9.39 -5.12 14.41
N GLN A 173 10.32 -5.80 13.74
CA GLN A 173 11.48 -6.42 14.36
C GLN A 173 12.75 -5.63 14.09
N ASN A 174 13.65 -5.65 15.06
CA ASN A 174 14.92 -4.95 14.93
C ASN A 174 15.84 -5.67 13.93
N SER A 175 16.44 -4.88 13.04
CA SER A 175 17.51 -5.27 12.13
C SER A 175 18.66 -4.26 12.19
N LEU A 176 19.80 -4.61 11.59
CA LEU A 176 20.94 -3.72 11.48
C LEU A 176 20.72 -2.74 10.32
N TYR A 177 20.86 -1.45 10.62
CA TYR A 177 20.79 -0.34 9.68
C TYR A 177 21.93 0.64 9.97
N SER A 178 22.49 1.26 8.94
CA SER A 178 23.60 2.22 9.09
C SER A 178 23.24 3.51 9.83
N SER A 179 21.95 3.87 9.91
CA SER A 179 21.46 5.07 10.61
C SER A 179 21.36 4.93 12.12
N SER A 180 21.65 3.74 12.65
CA SER A 180 21.60 3.47 14.08
C SER A 180 22.75 2.56 14.53
N SER A 181 23.38 2.90 15.66
CA SER A 181 24.39 2.05 16.29
C SER A 181 23.79 0.81 16.96
N THR A 182 22.48 0.85 17.25
CA THR A 182 21.71 -0.26 17.82
C THR A 182 20.72 -0.80 16.78
N PRO A 183 20.53 -2.12 16.68
CA PRO A 183 19.49 -2.69 15.82
C PRO A 183 18.13 -2.06 16.09
N THR A 184 17.42 -1.67 15.03
CA THR A 184 16.14 -0.95 15.11
C THR A 184 15.19 -1.37 13.99
N GLN A 185 13.96 -0.87 14.01
CA GLN A 185 12.94 -1.13 13.00
C GLN A 185 13.21 -0.33 11.72
N PHE A 186 12.69 -0.82 10.60
CA PHE A 186 12.88 -0.24 9.28
C PHE A 186 12.52 1.26 9.23
N THR A 187 11.31 1.63 9.65
CA THR A 187 10.84 3.02 9.57
C THR A 187 11.56 3.94 10.55
N ASP A 188 11.93 3.45 11.73
CA ASP A 188 12.83 4.18 12.64
C ASP A 188 14.18 4.45 11.98
N ALA A 189 14.74 3.45 11.27
CA ALA A 189 16.00 3.62 10.55
C ALA A 189 15.89 4.65 9.42
N VAL A 190 14.77 4.72 8.70
CA VAL A 190 14.48 5.75 7.67
C VAL A 190 14.41 7.13 8.32
N GLN A 191 13.63 7.32 9.37
CA GLN A 191 13.53 8.59 10.12
C GLN A 191 14.89 9.04 10.66
N ARG A 192 15.69 8.11 11.20
CA ARG A 192 17.03 8.41 11.70
C ARG A 192 18.00 8.79 10.58
N ALA A 193 17.84 8.22 9.40
CA ALA A 193 18.61 8.61 8.21
C ALA A 193 18.21 10.01 7.75
N GLU A 194 16.92 10.31 7.70
CA GLU A 194 16.36 11.60 7.30
C GLU A 194 16.79 12.74 8.22
N TYR A 195 16.67 12.54 9.53
CA TYR A 195 16.99 13.55 10.53
C TYR A 195 18.40 13.40 11.12
N PHE A 196 19.32 12.74 10.40
CA PHE A 196 20.64 12.35 10.92
C PHE A 196 21.44 13.51 11.55
N SER A 197 21.39 14.71 10.95
CA SER A 197 22.07 15.91 11.45
C SER A 197 21.46 16.49 12.74
N LYS A 198 20.20 16.15 13.03
CA LYS A 198 19.40 16.68 14.16
C LYS A 198 19.17 15.64 15.27
N ALA A 199 19.10 14.37 14.90
CA ALA A 199 18.73 13.25 15.77
C ALA A 199 19.76 13.04 16.88
N LYS A 200 19.29 12.87 18.11
CA LYS A 200 20.14 12.33 19.19
C LYS A 200 20.42 10.85 18.97
N ASP A 201 21.52 10.36 19.54
CA ASP A 201 21.95 8.96 19.40
C ASP A 201 20.87 7.98 19.92
N ASP A 202 20.14 8.37 20.96
CA ASP A 202 19.08 7.60 21.60
C ASP A 202 17.67 7.98 21.16
N TRP A 203 17.53 8.84 20.14
CA TRP A 203 16.23 9.23 19.59
C TRP A 203 15.66 8.11 18.71
N HIS A 204 14.50 7.59 19.10
CA HIS A 204 13.83 6.53 18.35
C HIS A 204 12.32 6.72 18.35
N THR A 205 11.66 6.23 17.31
CA THR A 205 10.21 6.07 17.24
C THR A 205 9.88 4.64 16.83
N ILE A 206 9.46 3.83 17.80
CA ILE A 206 9.35 2.37 17.69
C ILE A 206 7.88 1.95 17.70
N LEU A 207 7.51 1.10 16.75
CA LEU A 207 6.20 0.46 16.65
C LEU A 207 6.13 -0.76 17.57
N VAL A 208 5.03 -0.89 18.30
CA VAL A 208 4.76 -2.03 19.19
C VAL A 208 3.59 -2.83 18.60
N PRO A 209 3.86 -3.91 17.85
CA PRO A 209 2.80 -4.64 17.16
C PRO A 209 1.93 -5.45 18.13
N ASN A 210 0.63 -5.50 17.86
CA ASN A 210 -0.25 -6.50 18.45
C ASN A 210 -1.32 -6.95 17.46
N ILE A 211 -1.49 -8.27 17.33
CA ILE A 211 -2.49 -8.85 16.44
C ILE A 211 -3.87 -8.67 17.09
N LYS A 212 -4.82 -8.12 16.33
CA LYS A 212 -6.20 -7.88 16.75
C LYS A 212 -7.16 -8.92 16.21
N THR A 213 -8.44 -8.77 16.55
CA THR A 213 -9.48 -9.66 16.07
C THR A 213 -9.57 -9.57 14.55
N LYS A 214 -9.62 -10.74 13.92
CA LYS A 214 -9.80 -10.85 12.48
C LYS A 214 -11.14 -10.27 12.04
N ARG A 215 -11.10 -9.45 10.98
CA ARG A 215 -12.27 -8.86 10.33
C ARG A 215 -12.50 -9.50 8.97
N VAL A 216 -13.70 -9.35 8.43
CA VAL A 216 -14.07 -9.86 7.11
C VAL A 216 -14.65 -8.71 6.29
N MET A 217 -14.02 -8.40 5.17
CA MET A 217 -14.58 -7.53 4.16
C MET A 217 -15.39 -8.36 3.17
N THR A 218 -16.69 -8.09 3.11
CA THR A 218 -17.59 -8.78 2.17
C THR A 218 -17.76 -7.94 0.91
N LEU A 219 -17.40 -8.49 -0.24
CA LEU A 219 -17.48 -7.79 -1.53
C LEU A 219 -18.50 -8.48 -2.44
N VAL A 220 -19.40 -7.69 -3.03
CA VAL A 220 -20.45 -8.20 -3.92
C VAL A 220 -20.01 -8.18 -5.38
N ARG A 221 -20.47 -9.15 -6.15
CA ARG A 221 -20.15 -9.23 -7.59
C ARG A 221 -20.50 -7.91 -8.27
N GLY A 222 -19.62 -7.46 -9.16
CA GLY A 222 -19.70 -6.13 -9.79
C GLY A 222 -18.72 -5.12 -9.19
N THR A 223 -18.30 -5.28 -7.93
CA THR A 223 -17.31 -4.39 -7.29
C THR A 223 -15.89 -4.95 -7.30
N TYR A 224 -15.69 -6.14 -7.87
CA TYR A 224 -14.40 -6.79 -7.91
C TYR A 224 -14.18 -7.58 -9.20
N ARG A 225 -12.91 -7.94 -9.41
CA ARG A 225 -12.43 -8.99 -10.30
C ARG A 225 -11.52 -9.91 -9.50
N PHE A 226 -11.27 -11.11 -9.99
CA PHE A 226 -10.40 -12.05 -9.27
C PHE A 226 -9.59 -12.92 -10.20
N SER A 227 -8.49 -13.45 -9.70
CA SER A 227 -7.81 -14.58 -10.33
C SER A 227 -7.86 -15.78 -9.39
N ALA A 228 -8.08 -16.95 -9.97
CA ALA A 228 -8.11 -18.21 -9.24
C ALA A 228 -6.98 -19.13 -9.70
N ARG A 229 -6.56 -20.02 -8.82
CA ARG A 229 -5.66 -21.13 -9.13
C ARG A 229 -6.45 -22.26 -9.80
N ALA A 230 -5.73 -23.23 -10.36
CA ALA A 230 -6.34 -24.38 -11.01
C ALA A 230 -7.18 -25.25 -10.05
N ASP A 231 -6.86 -25.22 -8.75
CA ASP A 231 -7.63 -25.89 -7.70
C ASP A 231 -8.89 -25.11 -7.27
N GLY A 232 -9.20 -23.98 -7.90
CA GLY A 232 -10.37 -23.14 -7.59
C GLY A 232 -10.17 -22.15 -6.45
N THR A 233 -9.07 -22.21 -5.71
CA THR A 233 -8.77 -21.22 -4.65
C THR A 233 -8.39 -19.87 -5.24
N LEU A 234 -8.66 -18.79 -4.50
CA LEU A 234 -8.31 -17.45 -4.93
C LEU A 234 -6.78 -17.27 -4.93
N ARG A 235 -6.29 -16.63 -6.00
CA ARG A 235 -4.89 -16.20 -6.12
C ARG A 235 -4.76 -14.75 -5.65
N TYR A 236 -5.58 -13.86 -6.18
CA TYR A 236 -5.69 -12.46 -5.80
C TYR A 236 -7.09 -11.93 -6.12
N VAL A 237 -7.43 -10.77 -5.56
CA VAL A 237 -8.64 -10.01 -5.87
C VAL A 237 -8.26 -8.59 -6.27
N LEU A 238 -8.87 -8.08 -7.34
CA LEU A 238 -8.84 -6.67 -7.69
C LEU A 238 -10.18 -6.04 -7.32
N VAL A 239 -10.17 -4.99 -6.50
CA VAL A 239 -11.38 -4.35 -5.99
C VAL A 239 -11.51 -2.96 -6.57
N ASP A 240 -12.72 -2.55 -6.93
CA ASP A 240 -12.99 -1.15 -7.26
C ASP A 240 -12.65 -0.28 -6.05
N ALA A 241 -11.79 0.72 -6.24
CA ALA A 241 -11.28 1.52 -5.13
C ALA A 241 -12.38 2.19 -4.30
N ASN A 242 -13.46 2.68 -4.94
CA ASN A 242 -14.58 3.31 -4.23
C ASN A 242 -15.36 2.27 -3.41
N ALA A 243 -15.63 1.10 -3.98
CA ALA A 243 -16.30 0.02 -3.25
C ALA A 243 -15.45 -0.47 -2.07
N PHE A 244 -14.13 -0.51 -2.23
CA PHE A 244 -13.20 -0.87 -1.16
C PHE A 244 -13.23 0.15 -0.02
N VAL A 245 -13.06 1.44 -0.32
CA VAL A 245 -13.08 2.53 0.67
C VAL A 245 -14.41 2.54 1.44
N ASN A 246 -15.54 2.41 0.74
CA ASN A 246 -16.87 2.34 1.37
C ASN A 246 -17.06 1.12 2.29
N ALA A 247 -16.35 0.01 2.04
CA ALA A 247 -16.38 -1.17 2.90
C ALA A 247 -15.35 -1.10 4.05
N LEU A 248 -14.33 -0.25 3.90
CA LEU A 248 -13.26 -0.07 4.87
C LEU A 248 -13.62 0.96 5.94
N PHE A 249 -14.05 2.16 5.56
CA PHE A 249 -14.24 3.31 6.45
C PHE A 249 -15.68 3.47 6.92
N PRO A 250 -15.92 3.70 8.23
CA PRO A 250 -17.24 4.01 8.74
C PRO A 250 -17.74 5.37 8.22
N PRO A 251 -19.01 5.50 7.77
CA PRO A 251 -19.64 6.78 7.51
C PRO A 251 -20.00 7.56 8.78
N THR A 252 -19.99 6.92 9.96
CA THR A 252 -20.28 7.52 11.28
C THR A 252 -19.58 6.76 12.40
N ALA A 253 -19.23 7.44 13.50
CA ALA A 253 -18.64 6.87 14.72
C ALA A 253 -19.23 5.54 15.22
N THR A 254 -20.53 5.34 15.07
CA THR A 254 -21.23 4.16 15.58
C THR A 254 -21.41 3.05 14.54
N ASP A 255 -20.90 3.24 13.32
CA ASP A 255 -21.03 2.24 12.26
C ASP A 255 -20.10 1.06 12.52
N THR A 256 -20.69 -0.11 12.77
CA THR A 256 -19.96 -1.38 12.98
C THR A 256 -20.07 -2.32 11.78
N THR A 257 -20.47 -1.82 10.61
CA THR A 257 -20.63 -2.61 9.38
C THR A 257 -19.37 -2.61 8.53
N THR A 258 -18.53 -1.58 8.65
CA THR A 258 -17.25 -1.45 7.94
C THR A 258 -16.10 -2.01 8.76
N VAL A 259 -14.97 -2.28 8.12
CA VAL A 259 -13.83 -2.95 8.76
C VAL A 259 -13.18 -2.08 9.85
N ILE A 260 -12.96 -0.79 9.58
CA ILE A 260 -12.41 0.16 10.55
C ILE A 260 -13.40 0.43 11.66
N GLY A 261 -14.67 0.69 11.31
CA GLY A 261 -15.72 0.97 12.29
C GLY A 261 -15.92 -0.18 13.29
N GLN A 262 -15.76 -1.44 12.86
CA GLN A 262 -15.74 -2.60 13.76
C GLN A 262 -14.56 -2.60 14.74
N ALA A 263 -13.36 -2.20 14.29
CA ALA A 263 -12.16 -2.18 15.12
C ALA A 263 -12.19 -1.04 16.15
N GLU A 264 -12.66 0.15 15.73
CA GLU A 264 -12.85 1.31 16.60
C GLU A 264 -13.89 1.04 17.69
N ASN A 265 -15.08 0.56 17.30
CA ASN A 265 -16.16 0.27 18.25
C ASN A 265 -15.84 -0.92 19.18
N ALA A 266 -14.90 -1.78 18.79
CA ALA A 266 -14.37 -2.84 19.66
C ALA A 266 -13.29 -2.34 20.64
N GLY A 267 -12.83 -1.09 20.51
CA GLY A 267 -11.71 -0.55 21.27
C GLY A 267 -10.38 -1.24 20.96
N GLU A 268 -10.27 -1.84 19.76
CA GLU A 268 -9.06 -2.55 19.35
C GLU A 268 -8.00 -1.61 18.81
N ILE A 269 -8.44 -0.46 18.31
CA ILE A 269 -7.59 0.64 17.85
C ILE A 269 -8.02 1.95 18.55
N THR A 270 -7.11 2.90 18.63
CA THR A 270 -7.32 4.20 19.27
C THR A 270 -6.68 5.31 18.45
N THR A 271 -7.00 6.56 18.78
CA THR A 271 -6.37 7.74 18.18
C THR A 271 -4.86 7.83 18.43
N LYS A 272 -4.30 7.01 19.33
CA LYS A 272 -2.86 7.00 19.69
C LYS A 272 -2.06 5.93 18.95
N ASP A 273 -2.71 5.19 18.07
CA ASP A 273 -2.13 4.05 17.37
C ASP A 273 -1.80 4.40 15.92
N ILE A 274 -0.91 3.63 15.31
CA ILE A 274 -0.82 3.48 13.85
C ILE A 274 -1.38 2.11 13.50
N SER A 275 -2.59 2.06 12.95
CA SER A 275 -3.32 0.81 12.78
C SER A 275 -3.19 0.24 11.38
N THR A 276 -2.59 -0.94 11.25
CA THR A 276 -2.48 -1.65 9.97
C THR A 276 -3.66 -2.57 9.77
N PHE A 277 -4.43 -2.35 8.71
CA PHE A 277 -5.41 -3.30 8.20
C PHE A 277 -4.75 -4.14 7.12
N LEU A 278 -4.37 -5.37 7.50
CA LEU A 278 -3.60 -6.27 6.65
C LEU A 278 -4.54 -7.11 5.78
N PHE A 279 -4.42 -6.95 4.47
CA PHE A 279 -5.18 -7.71 3.49
C PHE A 279 -4.32 -8.76 2.77
N PRO A 280 -4.90 -9.90 2.35
CA PRO A 280 -4.20 -10.91 1.56
C PRO A 280 -4.35 -10.66 0.06
N ASN A 281 -3.27 -10.48 -0.71
CA ASN A 281 -3.28 -10.38 -2.17
C ASN A 281 -4.49 -9.62 -2.76
N THR A 282 -4.89 -8.54 -2.09
CA THR A 282 -6.03 -7.71 -2.44
C THR A 282 -5.43 -6.43 -2.97
N PHE A 283 -5.85 -5.98 -4.14
CA PHE A 283 -5.31 -4.79 -4.78
C PHE A 283 -6.45 -3.98 -5.36
N LEU A 284 -6.27 -2.68 -5.53
CA LEU A 284 -7.35 -1.81 -6.00
C LEU A 284 -7.12 -1.36 -7.43
N TYR A 285 -8.22 -1.14 -8.15
CA TYR A 285 -8.23 -0.54 -9.47
C TYR A 285 -9.13 0.69 -9.49
N VAL A 286 -8.83 1.62 -10.40
CA VAL A 286 -9.65 2.80 -10.67
C VAL A 286 -10.03 2.79 -12.14
N GLY A 287 -11.33 2.80 -12.44
CA GLY A 287 -11.86 2.74 -13.79
C GLY A 287 -12.01 1.31 -14.30
N ASP A 288 -11.67 1.05 -15.57
CA ASP A 288 -11.76 -0.29 -16.16
C ASP A 288 -10.53 -1.13 -15.76
N PRO A 289 -10.69 -2.24 -15.01
CA PRO A 289 -9.59 -3.09 -14.56
C PRO A 289 -8.89 -3.85 -15.70
N ASN A 290 -9.47 -3.89 -16.91
CA ASN A 290 -8.85 -4.54 -18.08
C ASN A 290 -7.92 -3.62 -18.87
N VAL A 291 -7.88 -2.34 -18.53
CA VAL A 291 -7.00 -1.36 -19.18
C VAL A 291 -5.64 -1.38 -18.46
N PRO A 292 -4.52 -1.63 -19.17
CA PRO A 292 -3.18 -1.51 -18.62
C PRO A 292 -2.98 -0.17 -17.89
N GLY A 293 -2.46 -0.23 -16.68
CA GLY A 293 -2.21 0.94 -15.85
C GLY A 293 -3.42 1.45 -15.06
N ASN A 294 -4.63 0.88 -15.17
CA ASN A 294 -5.75 1.20 -14.26
C ASN A 294 -5.69 0.47 -12.90
N CYS A 295 -4.62 -0.28 -12.68
CA CYS A 295 -4.26 -1.04 -11.49
C CYS A 295 -2.73 -0.94 -11.36
N CYS A 296 -2.12 -0.99 -10.16
CA CYS A 296 -2.72 -1.43 -8.91
C CYS A 296 -2.34 -0.55 -7.72
N ILE A 297 -3.32 -0.20 -6.88
CA ILE A 297 -3.08 0.38 -5.55
C ILE A 297 -2.88 -0.79 -4.57
N LEU A 298 -1.70 -0.86 -3.95
CA LEU A 298 -1.24 -2.00 -3.15
C LEU A 298 -1.39 -1.76 -1.64
N GLY A 299 -1.41 -0.50 -1.27
CA GLY A 299 -1.69 0.03 0.05
C GLY A 299 -2.14 1.49 -0.10
N PHE A 300 -2.51 2.08 1.02
CA PHE A 300 -2.50 3.53 1.22
C PHE A 300 -2.47 3.77 2.73
N HIS A 301 -1.82 4.84 3.15
CA HIS A 301 -1.96 5.38 4.50
C HIS A 301 -2.97 6.53 4.51
N THR A 302 -3.72 6.65 5.60
CA THR A 302 -4.69 7.73 5.80
C THR A 302 -5.17 7.78 7.25
N TYR A 303 -6.25 8.49 7.54
CA TYR A 303 -6.91 8.41 8.83
C TYR A 303 -8.44 8.41 8.69
N ASP A 304 -9.09 7.72 9.63
CA ASP A 304 -10.51 7.94 9.91
C ASP A 304 -10.66 9.09 10.91
N PHE A 305 -11.70 9.91 10.76
CA PHE A 305 -11.99 10.96 11.72
C PHE A 305 -13.38 10.82 12.32
N GLU A 306 -13.45 11.09 13.62
CA GLU A 306 -14.69 11.06 14.35
C GLU A 306 -14.90 12.35 15.16
N PRO A 307 -16.17 12.73 15.43
CA PRO A 307 -16.45 13.83 16.31
C PRO A 307 -15.75 13.69 17.66
N GLY A 308 -15.32 14.83 18.20
CA GLY A 308 -14.88 14.90 19.58
C GLY A 308 -16.00 14.62 20.57
N ASP A 309 -15.62 14.30 21.79
CA ASP A 309 -16.54 14.15 22.92
C ASP A 309 -15.92 14.69 24.21
N ASP A 310 -16.67 14.64 25.30
CA ASP A 310 -16.21 15.16 26.60
C ASP A 310 -14.92 14.47 27.08
N SER A 311 -14.62 13.25 26.63
CA SER A 311 -13.42 12.51 27.07
C SER A 311 -12.13 13.06 26.48
N ASN A 312 -12.20 13.72 25.31
CA ASN A 312 -11.05 14.33 24.65
C ASN A 312 -11.13 15.87 24.56
N GLY A 313 -12.10 16.49 25.23
CA GLY A 313 -12.28 17.94 25.22
C GLY A 313 -13.01 18.47 23.98
N ASN A 314 -13.85 17.63 23.36
CA ASN A 314 -14.65 17.93 22.17
C ASN A 314 -13.80 18.35 20.96
N VAL A 315 -12.63 17.74 20.80
CA VAL A 315 -11.76 17.92 19.63
C VAL A 315 -11.86 16.73 18.68
N GLU A 316 -11.67 16.96 17.39
CA GLU A 316 -11.71 15.91 16.36
C GLU A 316 -10.76 14.76 16.70
N LYS A 317 -11.25 13.52 16.63
CA LYS A 317 -10.46 12.30 16.79
C LYS A 317 -9.91 11.88 15.45
N ARG A 318 -8.62 11.54 15.37
CA ARG A 318 -8.02 10.97 14.16
C ARG A 318 -7.39 9.63 14.47
N TYR A 319 -7.97 8.57 13.91
CA TYR A 319 -7.44 7.22 13.93
C TYR A 319 -6.53 7.06 12.72
N VAL A 320 -5.21 7.11 12.94
CA VAL A 320 -4.24 6.93 11.86
C VAL A 320 -4.22 5.45 11.48
N THR A 321 -4.44 5.17 10.20
CA THR A 321 -4.57 3.82 9.67
C THR A 321 -3.82 3.66 8.35
N ASN A 322 -3.46 2.43 8.03
CA ASN A 322 -3.11 2.07 6.67
C ASN A 322 -3.88 0.82 6.26
N TYR A 323 -4.20 0.76 4.97
CA TYR A 323 -4.46 -0.48 4.28
C TYR A 323 -3.15 -0.95 3.68
N SER A 324 -2.78 -2.20 3.92
CA SER A 324 -1.61 -2.80 3.26
C SER A 324 -1.90 -4.23 2.83
N SER A 325 -1.55 -4.54 1.59
CA SER A 325 -1.69 -5.88 1.04
C SER A 325 -0.41 -6.69 1.24
N TRP A 326 -0.53 -7.91 1.75
CA TRP A 326 0.51 -8.91 1.58
C TRP A 326 0.61 -9.28 0.10
N ILE A 327 1.82 -9.21 -0.44
CA ILE A 327 2.06 -9.50 -1.85
C ILE A 327 2.70 -10.87 -2.00
N SER A 328 1.94 -11.87 -2.45
CA SER A 328 2.51 -13.19 -2.70
C SER A 328 3.55 -13.16 -3.84
N PRO A 329 4.66 -13.93 -3.74
CA PRO A 329 5.69 -13.95 -4.77
C PRO A 329 5.14 -14.27 -6.17
N GLY A 330 5.67 -13.56 -7.17
CA GLY A 330 5.31 -13.72 -8.58
C GLY A 330 4.06 -12.95 -9.03
N LEU A 331 3.45 -12.13 -8.16
CA LEU A 331 2.32 -11.28 -8.55
C LEU A 331 2.76 -9.98 -9.22
N PHE A 332 3.82 -9.31 -8.77
CA PHE A 332 4.26 -8.00 -9.28
C PHE A 332 5.74 -7.95 -9.72
N GLY A 333 6.35 -9.07 -10.11
CA GLY A 333 7.72 -9.05 -10.67
C GLY A 333 8.84 -8.78 -9.64
N ALA A 334 9.95 -8.18 -10.10
CA ALA A 334 11.25 -8.15 -9.39
C ALA A 334 11.21 -7.35 -8.09
N ALA A 335 11.06 -8.09 -6.98
CA ALA A 335 11.22 -7.65 -5.59
C ALA A 335 10.08 -6.81 -4.98
N PHE A 336 8.98 -6.55 -5.71
CA PHE A 336 7.72 -6.05 -5.14
C PHE A 336 6.89 -7.24 -4.62
N THR A 337 7.10 -7.61 -3.36
CA THR A 337 6.60 -8.86 -2.76
C THR A 337 6.50 -8.73 -1.24
N ASP A 338 5.91 -9.72 -0.57
CA ASP A 338 5.75 -9.80 0.88
C ASP A 338 5.21 -8.52 1.54
N ILE A 339 6.07 -7.77 2.22
CA ILE A 339 5.76 -6.59 3.02
C ILE A 339 6.10 -5.29 2.30
N THR A 340 6.46 -5.30 1.00
CA THR A 340 6.84 -4.06 0.29
C THR A 340 5.79 -2.96 0.44
N ALA A 341 4.51 -3.25 0.19
CA ALA A 341 3.43 -2.29 0.40
C ALA A 341 3.34 -1.87 1.89
N HIS A 342 3.42 -2.82 2.82
CA HIS A 342 3.33 -2.50 4.24
C HIS A 342 4.47 -1.62 4.75
N SER A 343 5.72 -1.82 4.30
CA SER A 343 6.82 -0.92 4.67
C SER A 343 6.67 0.47 4.08
N HIS A 344 6.19 0.56 2.84
CA HIS A 344 5.92 1.80 2.13
C HIS A 344 4.89 2.62 2.89
N GLU A 345 3.70 2.06 3.13
CA GLU A 345 2.63 2.80 3.80
C GLU A 345 3.01 3.24 5.22
N ILE A 346 3.79 2.42 5.94
CA ILE A 346 4.24 2.79 7.29
C ILE A 346 5.30 3.89 7.24
N ALA A 347 6.21 3.88 6.25
CA ALA A 347 7.19 4.95 6.09
C ALA A 347 6.51 6.28 5.77
N GLU A 348 5.60 6.28 4.79
CA GLU A 348 4.82 7.45 4.44
C GLU A 348 3.98 7.94 5.62
N THR A 349 3.33 7.04 6.38
CA THR A 349 2.61 7.42 7.61
C THR A 349 3.49 8.18 8.60
N PHE A 350 4.79 7.87 8.69
CA PHE A 350 5.70 8.55 9.61
C PHE A 350 6.04 9.96 9.16
N ASN A 351 6.06 10.20 7.85
CA ASN A 351 6.37 11.50 7.25
C ASN A 351 5.12 12.34 6.98
N ASP A 352 3.96 11.71 6.76
CA ASP A 352 2.67 12.36 6.57
C ASP A 352 1.49 11.61 7.23
N PRO A 353 1.40 11.57 8.58
CA PRO A 353 0.34 10.84 9.27
C PRO A 353 -1.08 11.37 9.00
N PHE A 354 -1.20 12.54 8.34
CA PHE A 354 -2.46 13.22 8.09
C PHE A 354 -2.69 13.57 6.61
N VAL A 355 -1.96 12.97 5.68
CA VAL A 355 -2.20 13.01 4.22
C VAL A 355 -2.43 14.43 3.66
N VAL A 356 -1.68 15.41 4.17
CA VAL A 356 -1.83 16.84 3.80
C VAL A 356 -3.25 17.39 4.04
N SER A 357 -3.99 16.86 5.00
CA SER A 357 -5.40 17.20 5.24
C SER A 357 -5.68 18.67 5.59
N ASP A 358 -4.68 19.41 6.05
CA ASP A 358 -4.78 20.84 6.36
C ASP A 358 -4.37 21.75 5.18
N GLY A 359 -3.91 21.17 4.07
CA GLY A 359 -3.44 21.89 2.89
C GLY A 359 -2.14 22.67 3.10
N VAL A 360 -1.34 22.32 4.11
CA VAL A 360 -0.13 23.07 4.51
C VAL A 360 1.02 22.16 4.87
N ARG A 361 0.79 21.25 5.81
CA ARG A 361 1.82 20.34 6.31
C ARG A 361 1.96 19.16 5.36
N ASN A 362 3.20 18.74 5.17
CA ASN A 362 3.57 17.63 4.28
C ASN A 362 3.24 17.89 2.80
N LEU A 363 2.96 19.16 2.46
CA LEU A 363 3.16 19.64 1.11
C LEU A 363 4.66 19.75 0.81
N THR A 364 5.01 19.43 -0.42
CA THR A 364 6.33 19.60 -0.98
C THR A 364 6.27 20.54 -2.19
N PRO A 365 7.43 21.06 -2.67
CA PRO A 365 7.52 21.49 -4.06
C PRO A 365 6.95 20.41 -4.99
N TRP A 366 6.36 20.80 -6.11
CA TRP A 366 6.01 19.82 -7.14
C TRP A 366 7.27 19.08 -7.58
N TRP A 367 7.16 17.76 -7.69
CA TRP A 367 8.24 16.86 -8.05
C TRP A 367 7.80 15.88 -9.12
N LEU A 368 8.76 15.47 -9.95
CA LEU A 368 8.60 14.43 -10.95
C LEU A 368 9.54 13.29 -10.59
N SER A 369 9.00 12.14 -10.21
CA SER A 369 9.80 10.97 -9.86
C SER A 369 10.45 10.36 -11.12
N PRO A 370 11.50 9.53 -10.95
CA PRO A 370 12.10 8.80 -12.06
C PRO A 370 11.13 7.88 -12.83
N ASN A 371 10.05 7.42 -12.20
CA ASN A 371 9.01 6.60 -12.84
C ASN A 371 7.97 7.43 -13.62
N GLY A 372 8.03 8.76 -13.54
CA GLY A 372 7.13 9.69 -14.22
C GLY A 372 5.94 10.15 -13.38
N ASN A 373 5.84 9.76 -12.10
CA ASN A 373 4.84 10.28 -11.18
C ASN A 373 5.05 11.77 -10.93
N CYS A 374 3.97 12.54 -10.96
CA CYS A 374 4.00 13.96 -10.68
C CYS A 374 3.05 14.27 -9.53
N GLN A 375 3.60 14.82 -8.46
CA GLN A 375 2.91 15.06 -7.19
C GLN A 375 3.51 16.28 -6.47
N ASN A 376 2.90 16.65 -5.35
CA ASN A 376 3.34 17.75 -4.49
C ASN A 376 3.06 17.51 -2.99
N ASP A 377 2.81 16.26 -2.63
CA ASP A 377 2.74 15.74 -1.27
C ASP A 377 4.01 14.95 -0.92
N LEU A 378 4.21 14.73 0.37
CA LEU A 378 5.35 14.02 0.93
C LEU A 378 5.08 12.50 0.96
N GLU A 379 4.93 11.93 -0.23
CA GLU A 379 4.79 10.48 -0.48
C GLU A 379 6.18 9.92 -0.81
N ASP A 380 6.96 9.56 0.22
CA ASP A 380 8.38 9.23 0.07
C ASP A 380 8.64 7.89 -0.65
N GLY A 381 7.71 6.94 -0.53
CA GLY A 381 7.75 5.65 -1.22
C GLY A 381 7.39 5.77 -2.70
N ASP A 382 6.44 6.64 -3.05
CA ASP A 382 6.02 6.91 -4.43
C ASP A 382 7.18 7.35 -5.33
N VAL A 383 8.17 8.05 -4.76
CA VAL A 383 9.34 8.55 -5.50
C VAL A 383 10.15 7.43 -6.15
N VAL A 384 10.27 6.28 -5.49
CA VAL A 384 11.11 5.17 -5.96
C VAL A 384 10.33 3.98 -6.48
N GLU A 385 8.99 4.05 -6.46
CA GLU A 385 8.14 2.97 -6.95
C GLU A 385 8.49 2.63 -8.42
N GLY A 386 8.43 1.35 -8.79
CA GLY A 386 8.72 0.90 -10.15
C GLY A 386 10.20 0.93 -10.56
N LEU A 387 11.11 1.40 -9.70
CA LEU A 387 12.54 1.26 -9.93
C LEU A 387 12.99 -0.20 -9.76
N SER A 388 13.98 -0.63 -10.54
CA SER A 388 14.45 -2.02 -10.56
C SER A 388 15.12 -2.49 -9.25
N ASN A 389 15.49 -1.55 -8.40
CA ASN A 389 16.07 -1.74 -7.06
C ASN A 389 15.26 -1.01 -5.99
N ALA A 390 13.95 -0.87 -6.19
CA ALA A 390 13.06 -0.16 -5.27
C ALA A 390 13.03 -0.77 -3.86
N THR A 391 13.40 -2.04 -3.67
CA THR A 391 13.38 -2.70 -2.35
C THR A 391 14.78 -3.02 -1.81
N TYR A 392 14.87 -3.16 -0.47
CA TYR A 392 16.09 -3.44 0.27
C TYR A 392 15.94 -4.78 1.03
N PRO A 393 16.65 -5.85 0.63
CA PRO A 393 16.44 -7.17 1.22
C PRO A 393 16.93 -7.23 2.67
N VAL A 394 16.08 -7.71 3.59
CA VAL A 394 16.41 -7.91 5.00
C VAL A 394 16.06 -9.33 5.41
N THR A 395 17.02 -10.09 5.93
CA THR A 395 16.80 -11.49 6.33
C THR A 395 16.64 -11.61 7.84
N LEU A 396 15.48 -12.12 8.28
CA LEU A 396 15.14 -12.30 9.69
C LEU A 396 14.51 -13.68 9.93
N PRO A 397 14.57 -14.21 11.17
CA PRO A 397 13.90 -15.45 11.52
C PRO A 397 12.38 -15.27 11.61
N VAL A 398 11.63 -16.20 11.03
CA VAL A 398 10.16 -16.29 11.12
C VAL A 398 9.78 -17.63 11.70
N THR A 399 8.85 -17.65 12.65
CA THR A 399 8.32 -18.89 13.24
C THR A 399 6.89 -19.14 12.78
N VAL A 400 6.68 -20.23 12.06
CA VAL A 400 5.36 -20.68 11.59
C VAL A 400 5.11 -22.09 12.12
N SER A 401 3.99 -22.30 12.81
CA SER A 401 3.60 -23.61 13.36
C SER A 401 4.72 -24.30 14.17
N GLY A 402 5.46 -23.50 14.96
CA GLY A 402 6.56 -23.99 15.80
C GLY A 402 7.88 -24.26 15.07
N THR A 403 7.95 -24.01 13.76
CA THR A 403 9.19 -24.12 12.97
C THR A 403 9.75 -22.75 12.65
N THR A 404 11.00 -22.50 13.03
CA THR A 404 11.71 -21.26 12.72
C THR A 404 12.58 -21.43 11.47
N SER A 405 12.41 -20.53 10.50
CA SER A 405 13.21 -20.46 9.28
C SER A 405 13.66 -19.02 9.01
N GLN A 406 14.78 -18.84 8.30
CA GLN A 406 15.14 -17.53 7.78
C GLN A 406 14.21 -17.15 6.62
N PHE A 407 13.77 -15.90 6.61
CA PHE A 407 12.98 -15.31 5.54
C PHE A 407 13.58 -13.98 5.12
N THR A 408 13.67 -13.73 3.82
CA THR A 408 14.15 -12.46 3.27
C THR A 408 12.93 -11.60 2.93
N PHE A 409 12.75 -10.53 3.68
CA PHE A 409 11.76 -9.48 3.48
C PHE A 409 12.28 -8.44 2.48
N HIS A 410 11.36 -7.76 1.79
CA HIS A 410 11.67 -6.74 0.80
C HIS A 410 10.99 -5.40 1.13
N PRO A 411 11.38 -4.73 2.24
CA PRO A 411 10.92 -3.37 2.47
C PRO A 411 11.32 -2.45 1.32
N GLN A 412 10.48 -1.47 1.01
CA GLN A 412 10.81 -0.47 0.00
C GLN A 412 11.97 0.41 0.50
N ASN A 413 12.72 1.01 -0.40
CA ASN A 413 13.55 2.14 -0.05
C ASN A 413 12.66 3.38 -0.09
N GLU A 414 13.00 4.39 0.67
CA GLU A 414 12.22 5.63 0.73
C GLU A 414 13.09 6.77 0.23
N ALA A 415 12.47 7.74 -0.43
CA ALA A 415 13.09 9.06 -0.52
C ALA A 415 13.25 9.65 0.89
N LEU A 416 14.33 10.37 1.13
CA LEU A 416 14.44 11.16 2.36
C LEU A 416 13.89 12.55 2.10
N LEU A 417 13.46 13.27 3.13
CA LEU A 417 13.01 14.66 3.03
C LEU A 417 13.96 15.54 2.19
N GLN A 418 15.27 15.31 2.30
CA GLN A 418 16.30 16.03 1.55
C GLN A 418 16.17 15.90 0.03
N TRP A 419 15.52 14.86 -0.49
CA TRP A 419 15.22 14.74 -1.91
C TRP A 419 14.28 15.86 -2.39
N PHE A 420 13.36 16.30 -1.53
CA PHE A 420 12.39 17.37 -1.82
C PHE A 420 12.92 18.78 -1.54
N GLN A 421 14.02 18.90 -0.78
CA GLN A 421 14.51 20.19 -0.27
C GLN A 421 15.36 21.01 -1.28
N GLU A 422 15.75 20.41 -2.40
CA GLU A 422 16.83 20.89 -3.28
C GLU A 422 18.18 21.13 -2.54
N GLY A 423 19.29 21.16 -3.28
CA GLY A 423 20.61 21.42 -2.70
C GLY A 423 21.28 20.20 -2.07
N SER A 424 22.19 20.45 -1.11
CA SER A 424 23.00 19.41 -0.47
C SER A 424 22.23 18.77 0.68
N SER A 425 22.10 17.45 0.66
CA SER A 425 21.52 16.70 1.76
C SER A 425 22.34 16.82 3.06
N ASP A 426 21.65 17.02 4.17
CA ASP A 426 22.15 16.89 5.54
C ASP A 426 21.71 15.58 6.21
N ALA A 427 21.10 14.67 5.43
CA ALA A 427 20.78 13.32 5.85
C ALA A 427 22.06 12.48 6.02
N ILE A 428 21.89 11.23 6.46
CA ILE A 428 23.01 10.28 6.57
C ILE A 428 23.85 10.23 5.28
N ASP A 429 25.16 10.42 5.42
CA ASP A 429 26.12 10.38 4.31
C ASP A 429 25.74 11.23 3.09
N HIS A 430 25.01 12.35 3.29
CA HIS A 430 24.48 13.21 2.22
C HIS A 430 23.53 12.48 1.25
N ALA A 431 22.83 11.46 1.72
CA ALA A 431 21.92 10.65 0.91
C ALA A 431 20.57 11.34 0.64
N TYR A 432 19.89 10.92 -0.42
CA TYR A 432 18.51 11.33 -0.74
C TYR A 432 17.52 10.17 -0.69
N SER A 433 18.00 8.96 -0.40
CA SER A 433 17.20 7.75 -0.24
C SER A 433 17.82 6.84 0.80
N TYR A 434 17.01 5.97 1.40
CA TYR A 434 17.45 5.01 2.42
C TYR A 434 16.56 3.76 2.40
N PRO A 435 17.03 2.55 2.75
CA PRO A 435 18.39 2.17 3.18
C PRO A 435 19.46 2.20 2.09
N ASN A 436 19.08 2.07 0.82
CA ASN A 436 20.03 2.14 -0.28
C ASN A 436 20.25 3.59 -0.73
N THR A 437 21.32 4.21 -0.26
CA THR A 437 21.69 5.61 -0.54
C THR A 437 22.06 5.90 -1.99
N SER A 438 22.12 4.88 -2.85
CA SER A 438 22.48 5.02 -4.27
C SER A 438 21.27 5.04 -5.20
N ILE A 439 20.03 4.92 -4.70
CA ILE A 439 18.83 4.96 -5.56
C ILE A 439 18.57 6.37 -6.06
N LEU A 440 18.49 7.33 -5.14
CA LEU A 440 18.38 8.74 -5.43
C LEU A 440 19.73 9.40 -5.13
N THR A 441 20.42 9.83 -6.19
CA THR A 441 21.79 10.38 -6.11
C THR A 441 21.85 11.90 -6.14
N SER A 442 20.70 12.55 -6.34
CA SER A 442 20.53 14.00 -6.34
C SER A 442 19.12 14.34 -5.86
N PRO A 443 18.88 15.56 -5.36
CA PRO A 443 17.51 16.00 -5.06
C PRO A 443 16.68 16.08 -6.34
N THR A 444 15.37 16.18 -6.16
CA THR A 444 14.44 16.52 -7.24
C THR A 444 14.74 17.91 -7.80
N LYS A 445 14.23 18.17 -9.01
CA LYS A 445 14.24 19.52 -9.59
C LYS A 445 12.89 20.15 -9.38
N VAL A 446 12.84 21.44 -9.03
CA VAL A 446 11.60 22.20 -8.97
C VAL A 446 10.76 21.97 -10.22
N GLN A 447 9.53 21.53 -10.01
CA GLN A 447 8.50 21.50 -11.05
C GLN A 447 7.50 22.65 -10.85
N LYS A 448 6.86 23.04 -11.94
CA LYS A 448 5.62 23.82 -11.89
C LYS A 448 4.44 22.91 -11.52
N PRO A 449 3.26 23.47 -11.18
CA PRO A 449 2.08 22.66 -10.93
C PRO A 449 1.78 21.66 -12.06
N ASN A 450 1.50 20.42 -11.69
CA ASN A 450 1.30 19.30 -12.61
C ASN A 450 2.52 18.94 -13.48
N CYS A 451 3.71 19.40 -13.10
CA CYS A 451 4.98 19.14 -13.78
C CYS A 451 5.01 19.52 -15.27
N ASN A 452 4.32 20.61 -15.63
CA ASN A 452 4.19 21.10 -17.02
C ASN A 452 4.76 22.51 -17.25
#